data_AF-A0A2N0VE59-F1
#
_entry.id   AF-A0A2N0VE59-F1
#
_cell.length_a   1.000
_cell.length_b   1.000
_cell.length_c   1.000
_cell.angle_alpha   90.00
_cell.angle_beta   90.00
_cell.angle_gamma   90.00
#
_symmetry.space_group_name_H-M   'P 1'
#
loop_
_entity.id
_entity.type
_entity.pdbx_description
1 polymer ?
#
loop_
_entity_poly.entity_id
_entity_poly.type
_entity_poly.pdbx_seq_one_letter_code
_entity_poly.pdbx_strand_id
1 'polypeptide(L)'
;MEKKILNYENDEIRVNYDIKRCIHAAECVKGLPNVFDPDKKPWINPDNASAKEIANVIERCPTGALHYEMKKSEQREKPSSKNRIKLNANGPVYFFGDLEVQDHEGNTVLKDTRFALCRCGSSDNKPACDNSHEKIEWKADANANKEKMPPIEDVEHDKLLIKLMKNGPAILDGNYTMESSELGEHTSDKGVALCRCGGSSTKPFCDGTHKEIGFEG
;
A
#
# COMPACT_ATOMS: atom_id res chain seq x y z
N MET A 1 -4.41 -12.74 3.63
CA MET A 1 -5.31 -11.58 3.39
C MET A 1 -6.56 -12.07 2.72
N GLU A 2 -7.73 -11.74 3.27
CA GLU A 2 -8.99 -12.01 2.58
C GLU A 2 -9.11 -11.09 1.36
N LYS A 3 -9.60 -11.63 0.24
CA LYS A 3 -9.89 -10.87 -0.97
C LYS A 3 -11.39 -10.88 -1.21
N LYS A 4 -11.96 -9.73 -1.61
CA LYS A 4 -13.34 -9.67 -2.09
C LYS A 4 -13.38 -8.80 -3.34
N ILE A 5 -13.17 -9.46 -4.48
CA ILE A 5 -13.00 -8.80 -5.79
C ILE A 5 -14.33 -8.72 -6.53
N LEU A 6 -14.69 -7.52 -6.95
CA LEU A 6 -15.78 -7.25 -7.91
C LEU A 6 -15.18 -6.89 -9.27
N ASN A 7 -15.82 -7.33 -10.35
CA ASN A 7 -15.37 -7.06 -11.71
C ASN A 7 -16.40 -6.22 -12.47
N TYR A 8 -15.92 -5.24 -13.22
CA TYR A 8 -16.73 -4.39 -14.09
C TYR A 8 -16.03 -4.31 -15.43
N GLU A 9 -16.70 -4.58 -16.54
CA GLU A 9 -16.01 -4.70 -17.82
C GLU A 9 -16.87 -4.24 -18.99
N ASN A 10 -16.19 -3.84 -20.06
CA ASN A 10 -16.75 -3.66 -21.40
C ASN A 10 -15.83 -4.34 -22.42
N ASP A 11 -15.96 -4.00 -23.71
CA ASP A 11 -15.19 -4.62 -24.78
C ASP A 11 -13.69 -4.27 -24.79
N GLU A 12 -13.26 -3.24 -24.05
CA GLU A 12 -11.88 -2.73 -24.08
C GLU A 12 -11.11 -3.01 -22.79
N ILE A 13 -11.79 -3.01 -21.64
CA ILE A 13 -11.15 -3.10 -20.32
C ILE A 13 -12.01 -3.89 -19.34
N ARG A 14 -11.35 -4.60 -18.42
CA ARG A 14 -11.92 -5.12 -17.18
C ARG A 14 -11.28 -4.41 -16.01
N VAL A 15 -12.11 -3.90 -15.11
CA VAL A 15 -11.73 -3.27 -13.85
C VAL A 15 -11.97 -4.26 -12.72
N ASN A 16 -10.93 -4.56 -11.94
CA ASN A 16 -11.00 -5.40 -10.75
C ASN A 16 -10.96 -4.51 -9.50
N TYR A 17 -11.92 -4.69 -8.60
CA TYR A 17 -12.04 -3.92 -7.36
C TYR A 17 -12.00 -4.84 -6.14
N ASP A 18 -10.89 -4.86 -5.41
CA ASP A 18 -10.77 -5.55 -4.13
C ASP A 18 -11.28 -4.66 -2.98
N ILE A 19 -12.52 -4.93 -2.55
CA ILE A 19 -13.19 -4.19 -1.49
C ILE A 19 -12.36 -4.21 -0.20
N LYS A 20 -11.66 -5.33 0.09
CA LYS A 20 -10.93 -5.51 1.34
C LYS A 20 -9.68 -4.61 1.45
N ARG A 21 -9.16 -4.11 0.33
CA ARG A 21 -7.99 -3.22 0.28
C ARG A 21 -8.35 -1.75 0.08
N CYS A 22 -9.62 -1.44 -0.18
CA CYS A 22 -10.07 -0.07 -0.40
C CYS A 22 -10.18 0.66 0.93
N ILE A 23 -9.41 1.73 1.07
CA ILE A 23 -9.46 2.65 2.22
C ILE A 23 -10.14 3.98 1.87
N HIS A 24 -10.87 4.04 0.76
CA HIS A 24 -11.57 5.24 0.30
C HIS A 24 -10.67 6.48 0.14
N ALA A 25 -9.44 6.31 -0.35
CA ALA A 25 -8.52 7.41 -0.68
C ALA A 25 -9.06 8.41 -1.73
N ALA A 26 -10.16 8.06 -2.40
CA ALA A 26 -10.92 8.88 -3.35
C ALA A 26 -10.17 9.29 -4.63
N GLU A 27 -8.97 8.78 -4.89
CA GLU A 27 -8.23 9.01 -6.14
C GLU A 27 -9.05 8.65 -7.39
N CYS A 28 -9.79 7.55 -7.36
CA CYS A 28 -10.62 7.11 -8.47
C CYS A 28 -11.81 8.06 -8.71
N VAL A 29 -12.55 8.39 -7.65
CA VAL A 29 -13.74 9.27 -7.71
C VAL A 29 -13.35 10.69 -8.12
N LYS A 30 -12.26 11.24 -7.57
CA LYS A 30 -11.77 12.57 -7.95
C LYS A 30 -11.19 12.57 -9.37
N GLY A 31 -10.55 11.48 -9.77
CA GLY A 31 -9.86 11.36 -11.05
C GLY A 31 -10.78 11.16 -12.25
N LEU A 32 -11.90 10.45 -12.08
CA LEU A 32 -12.84 10.14 -13.16
C LEU A 32 -14.27 9.85 -12.62
N PRO A 33 -14.98 10.87 -12.10
CA PRO A 33 -16.26 10.72 -11.40
C PRO A 33 -17.40 10.22 -12.27
N ASN A 34 -17.31 10.37 -13.59
CA ASN A 34 -18.24 9.79 -14.55
C ASN A 34 -18.13 8.26 -14.61
N VAL A 35 -16.98 7.68 -14.28
CA VAL A 35 -16.76 6.23 -14.22
C VAL A 35 -16.91 5.70 -12.80
N PHE A 36 -16.32 6.38 -11.81
CA PHE A 36 -16.30 5.97 -10.40
C PHE A 36 -17.22 6.87 -9.56
N ASP A 37 -18.43 6.39 -9.31
CA ASP A 37 -19.50 7.14 -8.65
C ASP A 37 -20.12 6.33 -7.50
N PRO A 38 -19.74 6.62 -6.24
CA PRO A 38 -20.24 5.92 -5.05
C PRO A 38 -21.77 5.96 -4.88
N ASP A 39 -22.45 6.93 -5.50
CA ASP A 39 -23.90 7.10 -5.39
C ASP A 39 -24.67 6.26 -6.42
N LYS A 40 -23.98 5.61 -7.37
CA LYS A 40 -24.58 4.77 -8.40
C LYS A 40 -24.46 3.27 -8.14
N LYS A 41 -25.33 2.51 -8.82
CA LYS A 41 -25.28 1.04 -8.88
C LYS A 41 -25.42 0.58 -10.34
N PRO A 42 -24.39 -0.03 -10.94
CA PRO A 42 -23.03 -0.21 -10.40
C PRO A 42 -22.31 1.13 -10.16
N TRP A 43 -21.40 1.16 -9.18
CA TRP A 43 -20.61 2.36 -8.84
C TRP A 43 -19.42 2.58 -9.79
N ILE A 44 -19.00 1.52 -10.51
CA ILE A 44 -18.02 1.60 -11.59
C ILE A 44 -18.75 1.34 -12.90
N ASN A 45 -18.67 2.28 -13.84
CA ASN A 45 -19.19 2.13 -15.19
C ASN A 45 -18.07 2.35 -16.24
N PRO A 46 -17.46 1.27 -16.76
CA PRO A 46 -16.37 1.36 -17.73
C PRO A 46 -16.76 1.98 -19.09
N ASP A 47 -18.04 2.12 -19.41
CA ASP A 47 -18.49 2.69 -20.69
C ASP A 47 -18.44 4.22 -20.74
N ASN A 48 -18.22 4.85 -19.59
CA ASN A 48 -18.28 6.31 -19.48
C ASN A 48 -16.95 7.02 -19.79
N ALA A 49 -15.88 6.30 -20.13
CA ALA A 49 -14.59 6.86 -20.56
C ALA A 49 -13.80 5.85 -21.38
N SER A 50 -12.69 6.29 -22.00
CA SER A 50 -11.80 5.36 -22.70
C SER A 50 -11.08 4.42 -21.73
N ALA A 51 -10.76 3.20 -22.18
CA ALA A 51 -9.97 2.25 -21.41
C ALA A 51 -8.65 2.84 -20.88
N LYS A 52 -8.00 3.71 -21.67
CA LYS A 52 -6.75 4.38 -21.28
C LYS A 52 -6.95 5.39 -20.14
N GLU A 53 -8.02 6.19 -20.18
CA GLU A 53 -8.33 7.12 -19.08
C GLU A 53 -8.64 6.38 -17.79
N ILE A 54 -9.42 5.29 -17.88
CA ILE A 54 -9.74 4.43 -16.74
C ILE A 54 -8.46 3.82 -16.14
N ALA A 55 -7.60 3.24 -16.97
CA ALA A 55 -6.31 2.69 -16.56
C ALA A 55 -5.44 3.74 -15.83
N ASN A 56 -5.29 4.94 -16.40
CA ASN A 56 -4.51 6.03 -15.80
C ASN A 56 -5.05 6.48 -14.42
N VAL A 57 -6.36 6.39 -14.22
CA VAL A 57 -6.99 6.71 -12.92
C VAL A 57 -6.78 5.56 -11.93
N ILE A 58 -6.93 4.32 -12.38
CA ILE A 58 -6.72 3.14 -11.55
C ILE A 58 -5.28 3.09 -11.02
N GLU A 59 -4.28 3.44 -11.84
CA GLU A 59 -2.86 3.47 -11.44
C GLU A 59 -2.57 4.46 -10.30
N ARG A 60 -3.44 5.44 -10.04
CA ARG A 60 -3.34 6.36 -8.89
C ARG A 60 -3.86 5.80 -7.57
N CYS A 61 -4.57 4.66 -7.58
CA CYS A 61 -5.07 4.01 -6.36
C CYS A 61 -3.91 3.63 -5.42
N PRO A 62 -3.74 4.23 -4.23
CA PRO A 62 -2.53 4.06 -3.43
C PRO A 62 -2.42 2.70 -2.72
N THR A 63 -3.50 1.90 -2.72
CA THR A 63 -3.56 0.64 -1.97
C THR A 63 -3.51 -0.61 -2.85
N GLY A 64 -3.59 -0.46 -4.18
CA GLY A 64 -3.86 -1.56 -5.11
C GLY A 64 -5.25 -2.17 -4.90
N ALA A 65 -6.24 -1.39 -4.42
CA ALA A 65 -7.63 -1.86 -4.37
C ALA A 65 -8.28 -1.92 -5.76
N LEU A 66 -7.79 -1.12 -6.70
CA LEU A 66 -8.23 -1.14 -8.09
C LEU A 66 -7.08 -1.60 -8.98
N HIS A 67 -7.41 -2.51 -9.88
CA HIS A 67 -6.56 -2.97 -10.97
C HIS A 67 -7.35 -3.03 -12.28
N TYR A 68 -6.64 -3.17 -13.39
CA TYR A 68 -7.26 -3.38 -14.69
C TYR A 68 -6.56 -4.43 -15.56
N GLU A 69 -7.33 -4.97 -16.49
CA GLU A 69 -6.89 -5.82 -17.59
C GLU A 69 -7.37 -5.18 -18.90
N MET A 70 -6.43 -4.87 -19.80
CA MET A 70 -6.75 -4.40 -21.14
C MET A 70 -7.08 -5.58 -22.05
N LYS A 71 -8.19 -5.50 -22.79
CA LYS A 71 -8.65 -6.57 -23.69
C LYS A 71 -8.12 -6.42 -25.12
N LYS A 72 -7.79 -5.19 -25.52
CA LYS A 72 -7.38 -4.83 -26.90
C LYS A 72 -6.05 -4.07 -26.97
N SER A 73 -5.28 -4.06 -25.88
CA SER A 73 -4.01 -3.34 -25.77
C SER A 73 -3.03 -4.12 -24.90
N GLU A 74 -1.74 -3.99 -25.19
CA GLU A 74 -0.64 -4.55 -24.39
C GLU A 74 -0.30 -3.71 -23.14
N GLN A 75 -1.00 -2.58 -22.94
CA GLN A 75 -0.84 -1.77 -21.75
C GLN A 75 -1.19 -2.61 -20.50
N ARG A 76 -0.29 -2.56 -19.53
CA ARG A 76 -0.43 -3.22 -18.22
C ARG A 76 0.11 -2.28 -17.16
N GLU A 77 -0.35 -2.47 -15.93
CA GLU A 77 0.26 -1.83 -14.77
C GLU A 77 1.74 -2.19 -14.69
N LYS A 78 2.57 -1.19 -14.43
CA LYS A 78 4.00 -1.34 -14.24
C LYS A 78 4.37 -0.82 -12.85
N PRO A 79 5.34 -1.47 -12.17
CA PRO A 79 5.91 -0.90 -10.96
C PRO A 79 6.52 0.47 -11.28
N SER A 80 6.53 1.36 -10.29
CA SER A 80 7.25 2.63 -10.41
C SER A 80 8.74 2.38 -10.60
N SER A 81 9.44 3.30 -11.26
CA SER A 81 10.90 3.22 -11.45
C SER A 81 11.71 3.26 -10.15
N LYS A 82 11.06 3.67 -9.05
CA LYS A 82 11.61 3.66 -7.70
C LYS A 82 10.66 2.96 -6.75
N ASN A 83 11.18 2.16 -5.82
CA ASN A 83 10.38 1.71 -4.68
C ASN A 83 10.22 2.89 -3.71
N ARG A 84 9.00 3.37 -3.52
CA ARG A 84 8.67 4.49 -2.64
C ARG A 84 7.86 4.02 -1.45
N ILE A 85 8.22 4.52 -0.28
CA ILE A 85 7.53 4.25 0.98
C ILE A 85 7.05 5.57 1.54
N LYS A 86 5.75 5.82 1.47
CA LYS A 86 5.17 7.07 1.95
C LYS A 86 4.60 6.91 3.36
N LEU A 87 5.04 7.79 4.25
CA LEU A 87 4.49 7.93 5.59
C LEU A 87 3.51 9.10 5.62
N ASN A 88 2.31 8.84 6.15
CA ASN A 88 1.36 9.89 6.49
C ASN A 88 1.16 9.94 8.00
N ALA A 89 1.01 11.13 8.56
CA ALA A 89 0.62 11.27 9.96
C ALA A 89 -0.70 10.53 10.21
N ASN A 90 -0.78 9.78 11.31
CA ASN A 90 -1.94 8.99 11.74
C ASN A 90 -2.40 7.89 10.76
N GLY A 91 -1.76 7.74 9.60
CA GLY A 91 -2.17 6.81 8.54
C GLY A 91 -1.33 5.53 8.47
N PRO A 92 -1.61 4.70 7.46
CA PRO A 92 -0.81 3.51 7.14
C PRO A 92 0.56 3.89 6.54
N VAL A 93 1.38 2.86 6.30
CA VAL A 93 2.57 2.97 5.45
C VAL A 93 2.16 2.57 4.04
N TYR A 94 2.32 3.47 3.07
CA TYR A 94 2.06 3.17 1.67
C TYR A 94 3.34 2.74 0.96
N PHE A 95 3.24 1.70 0.15
CA PHE A 95 4.31 1.18 -0.69
C PHE A 95 3.92 1.34 -2.16
N PHE A 96 4.87 1.76 -2.98
CA PHE A 96 4.77 1.84 -4.44
C PHE A 96 6.06 1.24 -5.02
N GLY A 97 5.99 0.30 -5.96
CA GLY A 97 7.20 -0.35 -6.50
C GLY A 97 6.90 -1.71 -7.10
N ASP A 98 7.91 -2.56 -7.31
CA ASP A 98 7.71 -3.99 -7.59
C ASP A 98 7.68 -4.73 -6.25
N LEU A 99 6.49 -4.94 -5.69
CA LEU A 99 6.33 -5.37 -4.31
C LEU A 99 6.09 -6.88 -4.24
N GLU A 100 6.83 -7.55 -3.35
CA GLU A 100 6.51 -8.91 -2.92
C GLU A 100 6.33 -8.93 -1.40
N VAL A 101 5.14 -9.31 -0.95
CA VAL A 101 4.85 -9.48 0.48
C VAL A 101 4.90 -10.97 0.79
N GLN A 102 5.68 -11.32 1.81
CA GLN A 102 5.83 -12.71 2.28
C GLN A 102 5.34 -12.85 3.72
N ASP A 103 4.84 -14.02 4.07
CA ASP A 103 4.62 -14.38 5.47
C ASP A 103 5.95 -14.71 6.18
N HIS A 104 5.86 -15.08 7.46
CA HIS A 104 7.05 -15.40 8.27
C HIS A 104 7.82 -16.64 7.80
N GLU A 105 7.16 -17.56 7.08
CA GLU A 105 7.74 -18.78 6.51
C GLU A 105 8.40 -18.51 5.16
N GLY A 106 8.15 -17.34 4.56
CA GLY A 106 8.67 -16.94 3.26
C GLY A 106 7.71 -17.23 2.10
N ASN A 107 6.47 -17.65 2.37
CA ASN A 107 5.47 -17.83 1.31
C ASN A 107 5.00 -16.46 0.81
N THR A 108 4.99 -16.27 -0.50
CA THR A 108 4.42 -15.06 -1.10
C THR A 108 2.91 -15.00 -0.85
N VAL A 109 2.44 -13.92 -0.23
CA VAL A 109 1.01 -13.65 0.02
C VAL A 109 0.44 -12.53 -0.85
N LEU A 110 1.29 -11.68 -1.42
CA LEU A 110 0.92 -10.63 -2.37
C LEU A 110 2.09 -10.31 -3.30
N LYS A 111 1.80 -10.14 -4.60
CA LYS A 111 2.64 -9.43 -5.56
C LYS A 111 1.81 -8.29 -6.12
N ASP A 112 2.34 -7.08 -6.08
CA ASP A 112 1.58 -5.90 -6.47
C ASP A 112 2.50 -4.71 -6.79
N THR A 113 1.93 -3.67 -7.39
CA THR A 113 2.60 -2.38 -7.56
C THR A 113 2.41 -1.47 -6.35
N ARG A 114 1.32 -1.65 -5.59
CA ARG A 114 0.87 -0.73 -4.53
C ARG A 114 0.30 -1.47 -3.33
N PHE A 115 0.67 -1.06 -2.12
CA PHE A 115 0.18 -1.70 -0.90
C PHE A 115 0.11 -0.72 0.27
N ALA A 116 -0.96 -0.77 1.06
CA ALA A 116 -1.10 0.00 2.29
C ALA A 116 -1.04 -0.93 3.52
N LEU A 117 0.09 -0.89 4.22
CA LEU A 117 0.34 -1.68 5.42
C LEU A 117 -0.26 -1.01 6.66
N CYS A 118 -0.98 -1.77 7.48
CA CYS A 118 -1.47 -1.31 8.77
C CYS A 118 -0.31 -0.93 9.70
N ARG A 119 -0.31 0.32 10.19
CA ARG A 119 0.67 0.85 11.15
C ARG A 119 0.13 0.95 12.58
N CYS A 120 -1.20 0.96 12.75
CA CYS A 120 -1.87 1.19 14.04
C CYS A 120 -2.16 -0.08 14.86
N GLY A 121 -1.98 -1.27 14.29
CA GLY A 121 -2.27 -2.55 14.96
C GLY A 121 -3.75 -2.95 15.05
N SER A 122 -4.68 -2.09 14.66
CA SER A 122 -6.13 -2.30 14.89
C SER A 122 -6.93 -2.70 13.65
N SER A 123 -6.27 -3.01 12.53
CA SER A 123 -7.01 -3.48 11.34
C SER A 123 -7.60 -4.88 11.53
N ASP A 124 -8.81 -5.12 11.03
CA ASP A 124 -9.43 -6.43 10.92
C ASP A 124 -9.01 -7.19 9.64
N ASN A 125 -8.30 -6.51 8.72
CA ASN A 125 -7.77 -7.07 7.48
C ASN A 125 -6.23 -7.11 7.45
N LYS A 126 -5.59 -7.30 8.61
CA LYS A 126 -4.12 -7.38 8.72
C LYS A 126 -3.55 -8.38 7.69
N PRO A 127 -2.38 -8.07 7.11
CA PRO A 127 -1.52 -6.90 7.31
C PRO A 127 -2.02 -5.59 6.66
N ALA A 128 -3.05 -5.63 5.82
CA ALA A 128 -3.52 -4.44 5.09
C ALA A 128 -4.18 -3.43 6.03
N CYS A 129 -4.20 -2.16 5.64
CA CYS A 129 -4.98 -1.12 6.30
C CYS A 129 -6.44 -1.14 5.85
N ASP A 130 -7.36 -0.87 6.78
CA ASP A 130 -8.82 -0.83 6.59
C ASP A 130 -9.48 0.41 7.23
N ASN A 131 -8.69 1.45 7.51
CA ASN A 131 -9.09 2.68 8.23
C ASN A 131 -9.46 2.51 9.70
N SER A 132 -9.20 1.37 10.35
CA SER A 132 -9.41 1.28 11.80
C SER A 132 -8.60 2.31 12.60
N HIS A 133 -7.48 2.82 12.06
CA HIS A 133 -6.72 3.92 12.66
C HIS A 133 -7.53 5.21 12.84
N GLU A 134 -8.51 5.49 11.98
CA GLU A 134 -9.41 6.65 12.12
C GLU A 134 -10.40 6.41 13.27
N LYS A 135 -10.97 5.20 13.34
CA LYS A 135 -11.97 4.81 14.36
C LYS A 135 -11.41 4.85 15.79
N ILE A 136 -10.15 4.46 15.95
CA ILE A 136 -9.46 4.49 17.26
C ILE A 136 -8.66 5.77 17.47
N GLU A 137 -8.83 6.77 16.60
CA GLU A 137 -8.13 8.07 16.64
C GLU A 137 -6.62 7.95 16.82
N TRP A 138 -6.01 6.93 16.21
CA TRP A 138 -4.62 6.57 16.45
C TRP A 138 -3.68 7.71 16.05
N LYS A 139 -2.71 8.00 16.93
CA LYS A 139 -1.77 9.09 16.74
C LYS A 139 -0.36 8.59 16.45
N ALA A 140 0.21 9.09 15.36
CA ALA A 140 1.61 8.95 15.02
C ALA A 140 2.03 10.04 14.06
N ASP A 141 3.26 10.51 14.19
CA ASP A 141 3.88 11.41 13.22
C ASP A 141 4.11 10.71 11.86
N ALA A 142 4.62 11.50 10.92
CA ALA A 142 5.08 11.02 9.63
C ALA A 142 6.61 10.95 9.54
N ASN A 143 7.33 10.92 10.66
CA ASN A 143 8.80 11.00 10.66
C ASN A 143 9.45 9.62 10.74
N ALA A 144 10.75 9.53 10.49
CA ALA A 144 11.55 8.32 10.68
C ALA A 144 12.98 8.69 11.10
N ASN A 145 13.56 7.96 12.05
CA ASN A 145 14.96 8.15 12.41
C ASN A 145 15.89 7.73 11.25
N LYS A 146 16.50 8.71 10.58
CA LYS A 146 17.45 8.54 9.48
C LYS A 146 18.70 7.75 9.86
N GLU A 147 19.11 7.74 11.13
CA GLU A 147 20.27 6.96 11.59
C GLU A 147 20.08 5.44 11.40
N LYS A 148 18.82 4.98 11.38
CA LYS A 148 18.48 3.57 11.09
C LYS A 148 18.52 3.24 9.60
N MET A 149 18.62 4.25 8.73
CA MET A 149 18.58 4.15 7.29
C MET A 149 19.81 4.90 6.71
N PRO A 150 21.03 4.35 6.79
CA PRO A 150 22.19 4.99 6.16
C PRO A 150 21.88 5.30 4.68
N PRO A 151 22.15 6.53 4.22
CA PRO A 151 21.77 6.96 2.89
C PRO A 151 22.63 6.27 1.82
N ILE A 152 22.04 5.99 0.67
CA ILE A 152 22.73 5.52 -0.53
C ILE A 152 22.41 6.43 -1.72
N GLU A 153 23.30 6.46 -2.71
CA GLU A 153 23.11 7.24 -3.93
C GLU A 153 22.34 6.43 -4.99
N ASP A 154 21.31 7.07 -5.55
CA ASP A 154 20.52 6.72 -6.76
C ASP A 154 20.84 5.34 -7.37
N VAL A 155 20.23 4.31 -6.79
CA VAL A 155 20.34 2.92 -7.22
C VAL A 155 19.20 2.52 -8.15
N GLU A 156 19.47 1.59 -9.06
CA GLU A 156 18.41 0.89 -9.77
C GLU A 156 17.54 0.17 -8.73
N HIS A 157 16.23 0.41 -8.80
CA HIS A 157 15.28 -0.23 -7.89
C HIS A 157 14.80 -1.53 -8.50
N ASP A 158 15.14 -2.62 -7.82
CA ASP A 158 14.63 -3.95 -8.05
C ASP A 158 13.38 -4.20 -7.21
N LYS A 159 13.01 -5.47 -7.05
CA LYS A 159 11.86 -5.88 -6.24
C LYS A 159 12.07 -5.52 -4.76
N LEU A 160 11.09 -4.87 -4.14
CA LEU A 160 11.05 -4.66 -2.69
C LEU A 160 10.32 -5.81 -2.00
N LEU A 161 11.05 -6.54 -1.16
CA LEU A 161 10.49 -7.59 -0.31
C LEU A 161 9.99 -7.00 1.02
N ILE A 162 8.76 -7.37 1.39
CA ILE A 162 8.11 -7.01 2.65
C ILE A 162 7.78 -8.31 3.40
N LYS A 163 8.66 -8.74 4.30
CA LYS A 163 8.48 -9.97 5.08
C LYS A 163 7.71 -9.70 6.37
N LEU A 164 6.56 -10.34 6.52
CA LEU A 164 5.68 -10.18 7.67
C LEU A 164 6.07 -11.18 8.77
N MET A 165 6.63 -10.69 9.86
CA MET A 165 6.90 -11.55 11.02
C MET A 165 5.60 -11.83 11.77
N LYS A 166 5.40 -13.11 12.16
CA LYS A 166 4.25 -13.52 12.97
C LYS A 166 4.22 -12.72 14.27
N ASN A 167 3.08 -12.10 14.56
CA ASN A 167 2.89 -11.27 15.76
C ASN A 167 3.94 -10.15 15.90
N GLY A 168 4.49 -9.68 14.78
CA GLY A 168 5.69 -8.87 14.76
C GLY A 168 5.73 -7.80 13.67
N PRO A 169 6.92 -7.21 13.44
CA PRO A 169 7.10 -6.17 12.44
C PRO A 169 7.02 -6.69 11.00
N ALA A 170 6.92 -5.76 10.05
CA ALA A 170 7.27 -6.04 8.66
C ALA A 170 8.76 -5.71 8.44
N ILE A 171 9.54 -6.64 7.91
CA ILE A 171 10.95 -6.44 7.57
C ILE A 171 11.04 -6.11 6.09
N LEU A 172 11.72 -5.01 5.78
CA LEU A 172 12.02 -4.62 4.41
C LEU A 172 13.35 -5.21 3.96
N ASP A 173 13.42 -5.60 2.70
CA ASP A 173 14.64 -6.01 2.02
C ASP A 173 14.60 -5.54 0.56
N GLY A 174 15.68 -4.92 0.10
CA GLY A 174 15.78 -4.20 -1.18
C GLY A 174 15.87 -2.68 -1.04
N ASN A 175 16.06 -1.99 -2.17
CA ASN A 175 16.29 -0.55 -2.24
C ASN A 175 14.99 0.24 -2.19
N TYR A 176 14.89 1.26 -1.33
CA TYR A 176 13.69 2.10 -1.23
C TYR A 176 13.99 3.58 -0.95
N THR A 177 13.06 4.44 -1.33
CA THR A 177 13.00 5.85 -0.92
C THR A 177 11.83 6.05 0.02
N MET A 178 12.11 6.36 1.28
CA MET A 178 11.09 6.74 2.26
C MET A 178 10.82 8.24 2.16
N GLU A 179 9.54 8.62 2.13
CA GLU A 179 9.12 10.01 1.95
C GLU A 179 8.00 10.42 2.91
N SER A 180 8.07 11.66 3.39
CA SER A 180 6.97 12.33 4.08
C SER A 180 7.17 13.85 4.12
N SER A 181 6.17 14.58 4.58
CA SER A 181 6.28 16.03 4.81
C SER A 181 7.30 16.41 5.90
N GLU A 182 7.56 15.52 6.86
CA GLU A 182 8.47 15.75 7.98
C GLU A 182 9.89 15.25 7.71
N LEU A 183 10.01 14.12 7.00
CA LEU A 183 11.28 13.46 6.70
C LEU A 183 11.99 14.07 5.47
N GLY A 184 11.21 14.63 4.54
CA GLY A 184 11.63 14.78 3.15
C GLY A 184 11.76 13.42 2.47
N GLU A 185 12.48 13.36 1.35
CA GLU A 185 12.88 12.09 0.72
C GLU A 185 14.18 11.57 1.35
N HIS A 186 14.24 10.26 1.55
CA HIS A 186 15.40 9.58 2.12
C HIS A 186 15.55 8.17 1.56
N THR A 187 16.63 7.93 0.82
CA THR A 187 16.88 6.65 0.13
C THR A 187 17.84 5.78 0.93
N SER A 188 17.54 4.48 1.05
CA SER A 188 18.36 3.48 1.73
C SER A 188 18.09 2.08 1.17
N ASP A 189 19.05 1.18 1.33
CA ASP A 189 18.94 -0.28 1.10
C ASP A 189 18.95 -1.05 2.43
N LYS A 190 19.08 -0.33 3.56
CA LYS A 190 19.17 -0.97 4.86
C LYS A 190 17.85 -1.66 5.17
N GLY A 191 17.94 -2.97 5.41
CA GLY A 191 16.81 -3.73 5.94
C GLY A 191 16.35 -3.15 7.29
N VAL A 192 15.10 -2.70 7.33
CA VAL A 192 14.47 -2.08 8.51
C VAL A 192 13.21 -2.85 8.91
N ALA A 193 12.93 -2.87 10.21
CA ALA A 193 11.71 -3.45 10.77
C ALA A 193 10.67 -2.35 11.01
N LEU A 194 9.58 -2.34 10.25
CA LEU A 194 8.45 -1.44 10.41
C LEU A 194 7.48 -1.97 11.47
N CYS A 195 7.07 -1.08 12.38
CA CYS A 195 6.05 -1.33 13.38
C CYS A 195 4.69 -1.59 12.71
N ARG A 196 4.07 -2.70 13.11
CA ARG A 196 2.70 -3.05 12.73
C ARG A 196 1.72 -3.02 13.90
N CYS A 197 2.22 -2.96 15.14
CA CYS A 197 1.40 -3.09 16.34
C CYS A 197 0.82 -1.76 16.84
N GLY A 198 1.23 -0.62 16.28
CA GLY A 198 0.81 0.71 16.75
C GLY A 198 1.47 1.20 18.04
N GLY A 199 2.11 0.32 18.82
CA GLY A 199 2.66 0.62 20.14
C GLY A 199 4.08 1.18 20.18
N SER A 200 4.88 1.00 19.12
CA SER A 200 6.31 1.43 19.13
C SER A 200 6.48 2.90 19.50
N SER A 201 7.46 3.21 20.34
CA SER A 201 7.90 4.57 20.68
C SER A 201 8.78 5.21 19.60
N THR A 202 9.39 4.41 18.72
CA THR A 202 10.28 4.88 17.65
C THR A 202 9.66 4.70 16.26
N LYS A 203 8.38 5.04 16.10
CA LYS A 203 7.66 4.89 14.82
C LYS A 203 8.42 5.60 13.67
N PRO A 204 8.33 5.09 12.43
CA PRO A 204 7.58 3.91 11.99
C PRO A 204 8.29 2.60 12.32
N PHE A 205 9.47 2.64 12.95
CA PHE A 205 10.26 1.44 13.22
C PHE A 205 9.76 0.67 14.43
N CYS A 206 9.99 -0.63 14.42
CA CYS A 206 9.76 -1.50 15.56
C CYS A 206 10.86 -1.32 16.61
N ASP A 207 10.47 -1.26 17.88
CA ASP A 207 11.33 -1.22 19.06
C ASP A 207 11.16 -2.46 19.97
N GLY A 208 10.28 -3.40 19.59
CA GLY A 208 10.00 -4.61 20.34
C GLY A 208 8.68 -4.59 21.12
N THR A 209 8.00 -3.43 21.21
CA THR A 209 6.75 -3.26 21.96
C THR A 209 5.68 -4.32 21.64
N HIS A 210 5.62 -4.82 20.41
CA HIS A 210 4.68 -5.87 19.98
C HIS A 210 4.68 -7.11 20.89
N LYS A 211 5.82 -7.47 21.49
CA LYS A 211 5.93 -8.60 22.43
C LYS A 211 5.25 -8.30 23.77
N GLU A 212 5.40 -7.07 24.26
CA GLU A 212 4.88 -6.65 25.56
C GLU A 212 3.36 -6.47 25.54
N ILE A 213 2.82 -5.94 24.44
CA ILE A 213 1.38 -5.71 24.28
C ILE A 213 0.63 -6.90 23.68
N GLY A 214 1.31 -8.03 23.46
CA GLY A 214 0.69 -9.25 22.90
C GLY A 214 0.07 -9.04 21.53
N PHE A 215 0.75 -8.33 20.62
CA PHE A 215 0.21 -8.05 19.29
C PHE A 215 -0.04 -9.34 18.49
N GLU A 216 -1.24 -9.46 17.92
CA GLU A 216 -1.61 -10.56 17.04
C GLU A 216 -1.80 -10.06 15.60
N GLY A 217 -1.02 -10.60 14.66
CA GLY A 217 -1.05 -10.18 13.26
C GLY A 217 -0.05 -10.87 12.34
#